data_AF-A0A944N7F3-F1
#
_entry.id   AF-A0A944N7F3-F1
#
_cell.length_a   1.000
_cell.length_b   1.000
_cell.length_c   1.000
_cell.angle_alpha   90.00
_cell.angle_beta   90.00
_cell.angle_gamma   90.00
#
_symmetry.space_group_name_H-M   'P 1'
#
loop_
_entity.id
_entity.type
_entity.pdbx_description
1 polymer ?
#
loop_
_entity_poly.entity_id
_entity_poly.type
_entity_poly.pdbx_seq_one_letter_code
_entity_poly.pdbx_strand_id
1 'polypeptide(L)'
;MYRSNKKIVDLEQSGQSTIEFLSGFIVMVSFIFIFVDFALNLTNGYLVHYATFMASRSYLVGDNNSNDPIGSEGHAMKNAKKVFKQYMYLNLKGKLRFNQGLGGEDVKKVYVGAYYQYSPRFSSAAILTGNKKMNFISESFLGREPSKASCLDRVCRAIKDLGGDCQNHTSLIDNGC
;
A
#
# COMPACT_ATOMS: atom_id res chain seq x y z
N MET A 1 -48.54 19.17 58.08
CA MET A 1 -47.13 18.80 58.29
C MET A 1 -46.63 18.08 57.03
N TYR A 2 -46.32 18.79 55.93
CA TYR A 2 -45.92 18.17 54.63
C TYR A 2 -45.24 19.20 53.69
N ARG A 3 -44.25 19.96 54.19
CA ARG A 3 -43.62 21.05 53.40
C ARG A 3 -42.09 20.99 53.28
N SER A 4 -41.45 19.94 53.81
CA SER A 4 -39.98 19.86 53.87
C SER A 4 -39.33 19.09 52.71
N ASN A 5 -40.04 18.19 52.01
CA ASN A 5 -39.44 17.35 50.97
C ASN A 5 -39.30 18.04 49.60
N LYS A 6 -40.03 19.13 49.34
CA LYS A 6 -40.03 19.77 48.02
C LYS A 6 -38.70 20.50 47.70
N LYS A 7 -38.04 21.06 48.72
CA LYS A 7 -36.75 21.77 48.54
C LYS A 7 -35.57 20.84 48.24
N ILE A 8 -35.62 19.59 48.68
CA ILE A 8 -34.51 18.63 48.45
C ILE A 8 -34.54 18.13 47.00
N VAL A 9 -35.73 17.94 46.43
CA VAL A 9 -35.93 17.52 45.03
C VAL A 9 -35.54 18.63 44.03
N ASP A 10 -35.80 19.90 44.34
CA ASP A 10 -35.42 21.03 43.47
C ASP A 10 -33.89 21.28 43.44
N LEU A 11 -33.16 20.96 44.51
CA LEU A 11 -31.69 21.01 44.57
C LEU A 11 -31.03 19.90 43.74
N GLU A 12 -31.70 18.76 43.58
CA GLU A 12 -31.22 17.62 42.78
C GLU A 12 -31.28 17.91 41.27
N GLN A 13 -32.19 18.79 40.83
CA GLN A 13 -32.36 19.17 39.43
C GLN A 13 -31.50 20.38 39.00
N SER A 14 -31.01 21.18 39.95
CA SER A 14 -30.13 22.32 39.66
C SER A 14 -28.73 21.85 39.27
N GLY A 15 -28.50 21.70 37.96
CA GLY A 15 -27.21 21.28 37.39
C GLY A 15 -27.33 20.17 36.35
N GLN A 16 -28.47 19.46 36.31
CA GLN A 16 -28.74 18.43 35.30
C GLN A 16 -28.67 18.98 33.88
N SER A 17 -29.23 20.17 33.63
CA SER A 17 -29.18 20.82 32.31
C SER A 17 -27.74 21.16 31.88
N THR A 18 -26.88 21.57 32.81
CA THR A 18 -25.46 21.84 32.52
C THR A 18 -24.70 20.55 32.19
N ILE A 19 -24.99 19.46 32.90
CA ILE A 19 -24.38 18.14 32.64
C ILE A 19 -24.85 17.59 31.28
N GLU A 20 -26.14 17.72 30.98
CA GLU A 20 -26.72 17.28 29.72
C GLU A 20 -26.14 18.06 28.54
N PHE A 21 -26.04 19.39 28.66
CA PHE A 21 -25.35 20.23 27.69
C PHE A 21 -23.87 19.84 27.50
N LEU A 22 -23.13 19.66 28.61
CA LEU A 22 -21.71 19.32 28.55
C LEU A 22 -21.50 17.95 27.89
N SER A 23 -22.33 16.96 28.22
CA SER A 23 -22.26 15.63 27.61
C SER A 23 -22.56 15.66 26.11
N GLY A 24 -23.60 16.38 25.68
CA GLY A 24 -23.90 16.57 24.26
C GLY A 24 -22.76 17.27 23.51
N PHE A 25 -22.17 18.30 24.12
CA PHE A 25 -21.03 19.01 23.56
C PHE A 25 -19.79 18.11 23.40
N ILE A 26 -19.44 17.33 24.42
CA ILE A 26 -18.32 16.37 24.37
C ILE A 26 -18.54 15.34 23.27
N VAL A 27 -19.75 14.80 23.14
CA VAL A 27 -20.08 13.83 22.10
C VAL A 27 -19.91 14.46 20.70
N MET A 28 -20.45 15.67 20.48
CA MET A 28 -20.31 16.37 19.20
C MET A 28 -18.85 16.64 18.84
N VAL A 29 -18.06 17.17 19.77
CA VAL A 29 -16.63 17.45 19.57
C VAL A 29 -15.86 16.16 19.29
N SER A 30 -16.18 15.07 20.00
CA SER A 30 -15.56 13.76 19.79
C SER A 30 -15.82 13.23 18.38
N PHE A 31 -17.04 13.39 17.86
CA PHE A 31 -17.36 13.00 16.48
C PHE A 31 -16.52 13.77 15.47
N ILE A 32 -16.32 15.08 15.66
CA ILE A 32 -15.48 15.89 14.75
C ILE A 32 -14.06 15.31 14.69
N PHE A 33 -13.46 14.99 15.83
CA PHE A 33 -12.11 14.40 15.87
C PHE A 33 -12.06 13.03 15.19
N ILE A 34 -13.07 12.18 15.37
CA ILE A 34 -13.15 10.88 14.67
C ILE A 34 -13.17 11.09 13.15
N PHE A 35 -13.96 12.03 12.64
CA PHE A 35 -14.01 12.31 11.20
C PHE A 35 -12.69 12.85 10.67
N VAL A 36 -12.01 13.72 11.42
CA VAL A 36 -10.67 14.22 11.05
C VAL A 36 -9.66 13.07 11.01
N ASP A 37 -9.61 12.22 12.03
CA ASP A 37 -8.76 11.03 12.07
C ASP A 37 -9.03 10.11 10.87
N PHE A 38 -10.31 9.89 10.56
CA PHE A 38 -10.72 9.06 9.43
C PHE A 38 -10.28 9.66 8.09
N ALA A 39 -10.49 10.96 7.89
CA ALA A 39 -10.09 11.67 6.67
C ALA A 39 -8.56 11.64 6.48
N LEU A 40 -7.79 11.84 7.55
CA LEU A 40 -6.33 11.74 7.51
C LEU A 40 -5.87 10.32 7.17
N ASN A 41 -6.49 9.30 7.77
CA ASN A 41 -6.18 7.91 7.46
C ASN A 41 -6.49 7.53 6.01
N LEU A 42 -7.62 8.00 5.48
CA LEU A 42 -7.97 7.80 4.07
C LEU A 42 -6.98 8.49 3.13
N THR A 43 -6.61 9.73 3.43
CA THR A 43 -5.62 10.50 2.66
C THR A 43 -4.26 9.82 2.67
N ASN A 44 -3.81 9.35 3.83
CA ASN A 44 -2.58 8.58 3.97
C ASN A 44 -2.62 7.29 3.15
N GLY A 45 -3.74 6.56 3.17
CA GLY A 45 -3.95 5.36 2.35
C GLY A 45 -3.86 5.66 0.86
N TYR A 46 -4.50 6.72 0.40
CA TYR A 46 -4.44 7.14 -1.00
C TYR A 46 -3.01 7.48 -1.45
N LEU A 47 -2.26 8.22 -0.64
CA LEU A 47 -0.86 8.55 -0.92
C LEU A 47 0.01 7.28 -1.02
N VAL A 48 -0.21 6.31 -0.14
CA VAL A 48 0.47 5.01 -0.21
C VAL A 48 0.14 4.28 -1.50
N HIS A 49 -1.14 4.23 -1.90
CA HIS A 49 -1.54 3.62 -3.17
C HIS A 49 -0.91 4.30 -4.38
N TYR A 50 -0.89 5.64 -4.40
CA TYR A 50 -0.23 6.39 -5.46
C TYR A 50 1.27 6.09 -5.53
N ALA A 51 1.97 6.08 -4.38
CA ALA A 51 3.39 5.76 -4.31
C ALA A 51 3.66 4.31 -4.79
N THR A 52 2.85 3.34 -4.36
CA THR A 52 2.93 1.93 -4.80
C THR A 52 2.70 1.81 -6.31
N PHE A 53 1.72 2.53 -6.86
CA PHE A 53 1.44 2.56 -8.29
C PHE A 53 2.61 3.13 -9.09
N MET A 54 3.20 4.25 -8.65
CA MET A 54 4.37 4.86 -9.30
C MET A 54 5.61 3.95 -9.21
N ALA A 55 5.78 3.25 -8.10
CA ALA A 55 6.81 2.22 -7.96
C ALA A 55 6.58 1.06 -8.91
N SER A 56 5.35 0.58 -9.06
CA SER A 56 5.01 -0.47 -10.01
C SER A 56 5.29 -0.02 -11.44
N ARG A 57 4.86 1.17 -11.86
CA ARG A 57 5.11 1.70 -13.20
C ARG A 57 6.59 1.82 -13.53
N SER A 58 7.38 2.35 -12.60
CA SER A 58 8.83 2.48 -12.78
C SER A 58 9.55 1.13 -12.77
N TYR A 59 9.02 0.14 -12.06
CA TYR A 59 9.49 -1.24 -12.13
C TYR A 59 9.25 -1.84 -13.53
N LEU A 60 8.13 -1.52 -14.18
CA LEU A 60 7.82 -2.06 -15.52
C LEU A 60 8.82 -1.62 -16.58
N VAL A 61 9.12 -0.31 -16.61
CA VAL A 61 9.99 0.30 -17.63
C VAL A 61 11.47 0.18 -17.31
N GLY A 62 11.81 -0.34 -16.13
CA GLY A 62 13.20 -0.51 -15.72
C GLY A 62 13.85 -1.63 -16.51
N ASP A 63 14.74 -1.27 -17.43
CA ASP A 63 15.71 -2.18 -18.06
C ASP A 63 17.08 -1.49 -18.07
N ASN A 64 18.14 -2.29 -18.03
CA ASN A 64 19.53 -1.83 -18.14
C ASN A 64 20.26 -2.43 -19.35
N ASN A 65 19.53 -3.09 -20.27
CA ASN A 65 20.11 -3.75 -21.44
C ASN A 65 21.22 -4.75 -21.06
N SER A 66 21.15 -5.31 -19.85
CA SER A 66 21.99 -6.40 -19.39
C SER A 66 21.66 -7.67 -20.17
N ASN A 67 22.65 -8.52 -20.40
CA ASN A 67 22.45 -9.87 -20.95
C ASN A 67 22.02 -10.89 -19.87
N ASP A 68 22.07 -10.50 -18.60
CA ASP A 68 21.59 -11.31 -17.47
C ASP A 68 20.18 -10.84 -17.04
N PRO A 69 19.16 -11.74 -17.08
CA PRO A 69 17.81 -11.45 -16.61
C PRO A 69 17.75 -10.97 -15.17
N ILE A 70 18.53 -11.58 -14.26
CA ILE A 70 18.49 -11.29 -12.82
C ILE A 70 19.03 -9.90 -12.54
N GLY A 71 20.15 -9.53 -13.17
CA GLY A 71 20.73 -8.20 -13.09
C GLY A 71 19.81 -7.09 -13.61
N SER A 72 19.06 -7.34 -14.69
CA SER A 72 18.08 -6.37 -15.22
C SER A 72 16.89 -6.16 -14.25
N GLU A 73 16.39 -7.23 -13.64
CA GLU A 73 15.34 -7.11 -12.62
C GLU A 73 15.80 -6.35 -11.37
N GLY A 74 17.00 -6.64 -10.87
CA GLY A 74 17.56 -5.95 -9.71
C GLY A 74 17.69 -4.44 -9.92
N HIS A 75 18.09 -4.03 -11.14
CA HIS A 75 18.14 -2.61 -11.52
C HIS A 75 16.74 -1.97 -11.53
N ALA A 76 15.76 -2.64 -12.14
CA ALA A 76 14.37 -2.18 -12.16
C ALA A 76 13.81 -1.99 -10.75
N MET A 77 14.04 -2.94 -9.85
CA MET A 77 13.61 -2.86 -8.45
C MET A 77 14.30 -1.70 -7.71
N LYS A 78 15.58 -1.43 -7.98
CA LYS A 78 16.32 -0.33 -7.36
C LYS A 78 15.75 1.02 -7.78
N ASN A 79 15.44 1.18 -9.07
CA ASN A 79 14.79 2.39 -9.59
C ASN A 79 13.38 2.56 -9.02
N ALA A 80 12.60 1.48 -8.99
CA ALA A 80 11.26 1.52 -8.40
C ALA A 80 11.27 1.89 -6.91
N LYS A 81 12.22 1.38 -6.13
CA LYS A 81 12.41 1.79 -4.73
C LYS A 81 12.79 3.27 -4.59
N LYS A 82 13.57 3.82 -5.52
CA LYS A 82 13.92 5.24 -5.55
C LYS A 82 12.69 6.11 -5.83
N VAL A 83 11.89 5.74 -6.83
CA VAL A 83 10.64 6.42 -7.17
C VAL A 83 9.64 6.34 -6.02
N PHE A 84 9.46 5.17 -5.42
CA PHE A 84 8.60 5.01 -4.24
C PHE A 84 8.98 5.98 -3.12
N LYS A 85 10.28 6.07 -2.79
CA LYS A 85 10.78 6.97 -1.74
C LYS A 85 10.56 8.45 -2.06
N GLN A 86 10.51 8.84 -3.33
CA GLN A 86 10.21 10.23 -3.71
C GLN A 86 8.77 10.61 -3.40
N TYR A 87 7.83 9.68 -3.55
CA TYR A 87 6.41 9.94 -3.26
C TYR A 87 6.02 9.64 -1.82
N MET A 88 6.78 8.80 -1.13
CA MET A 88 6.52 8.40 0.25
C MET A 88 7.09 9.42 1.25
N TYR A 89 6.47 10.59 1.32
CA TYR A 89 6.83 11.65 2.28
C TYR A 89 6.40 11.35 3.71
N LEU A 90 5.35 10.54 3.85
CA LEU A 90 4.86 10.09 5.14
C LEU A 90 5.75 8.93 5.59
N ASN A 91 6.46 9.09 6.71
CA ASN A 91 7.27 8.06 7.38
C ASN A 91 6.39 6.93 7.98
N LEU A 92 5.42 6.42 7.21
CA LEU A 92 4.64 5.26 7.59
C LEU A 92 5.58 4.06 7.60
N LYS A 93 5.56 3.33 8.72
CA LYS A 93 6.36 2.12 8.87
C LYS A 93 5.73 1.02 8.01
N GLY A 94 6.45 0.62 6.97
CA GLY A 94 6.03 -0.44 6.08
C GLY A 94 7.16 -0.94 5.20
N LYS A 95 6.87 -1.97 4.41
CA LYS A 95 7.85 -2.63 3.53
C LYS A 95 7.30 -2.69 2.11
N LEU A 96 8.04 -2.11 1.17
CA LEU A 96 7.81 -2.26 -0.27
C LEU A 96 8.38 -3.60 -0.73
N ARG A 97 7.56 -4.40 -1.39
CA ARG A 97 7.92 -5.68 -1.98
C ARG A 97 7.47 -5.72 -3.43
N PHE A 98 8.08 -6.62 -4.20
CA PHE A 98 7.78 -6.81 -5.60
C PHE A 98 7.40 -8.26 -5.84
N ASN A 99 6.39 -8.45 -6.67
CA ASN A 99 6.04 -9.77 -7.16
C ASN A 99 6.74 -9.95 -8.51
N GLN A 100 7.86 -10.67 -8.53
CA GLN A 100 8.63 -10.93 -9.74
C GLN A 100 7.98 -12.04 -10.56
N GLY A 101 7.95 -11.87 -11.88
CA GLY A 101 7.42 -12.87 -12.81
C GLY A 101 8.42 -13.96 -13.18
N LEU A 102 9.72 -13.75 -12.93
CA LEU A 102 10.82 -14.57 -13.41
C LEU A 102 11.97 -14.58 -12.40
N GLY A 103 12.21 -15.73 -11.75
CA GLY A 103 13.35 -15.84 -10.82
C GLY A 103 13.38 -17.05 -9.89
N GLY A 104 12.73 -18.16 -10.26
CA GLY A 104 12.77 -19.41 -9.50
C GLY A 104 12.04 -20.51 -10.25
N GLU A 105 12.46 -21.75 -10.07
CA GLU A 105 12.06 -22.91 -10.87
C GLU A 105 10.55 -23.23 -10.88
N ASP A 106 9.69 -22.62 -10.05
CA ASP A 106 8.36 -23.21 -9.84
C ASP A 106 7.09 -22.36 -10.00
N VAL A 107 7.10 -21.04 -10.20
CA VAL A 107 5.80 -20.35 -10.39
C VAL A 107 5.91 -19.12 -11.28
N LYS A 108 5.39 -19.22 -12.51
CA LYS A 108 5.01 -18.05 -13.32
C LYS A 108 3.93 -17.30 -12.57
N LYS A 109 4.29 -16.21 -11.88
CA LYS A 109 3.30 -15.38 -11.20
C LYS A 109 2.55 -14.56 -12.23
N VAL A 110 1.24 -14.78 -12.32
CA VAL A 110 0.33 -14.07 -13.23
C VAL A 110 0.28 -12.57 -12.94
N TYR A 111 0.48 -12.19 -11.67
CA TYR A 111 0.43 -10.79 -11.22
C TYR A 111 1.85 -10.27 -10.93
N VAL A 112 2.39 -9.45 -11.83
CA VAL A 112 3.71 -8.82 -11.66
C VAL A 112 3.53 -7.35 -11.31
N GLY A 113 4.24 -6.88 -10.28
CA GLY A 113 4.11 -5.50 -9.82
C GLY A 113 4.66 -5.27 -8.41
N ALA A 114 4.19 -4.21 -7.77
CA ALA A 114 4.63 -3.78 -6.45
C ALA A 114 3.48 -3.85 -5.43
N TYR A 115 3.82 -4.17 -4.18
CA TYR A 115 2.90 -4.05 -3.07
C TYR A 115 3.61 -3.52 -1.83
N TYR A 116 2.88 -2.75 -1.03
CA TYR A 116 3.37 -2.11 0.18
C TYR A 116 2.50 -2.53 1.37
N GLN A 117 3.15 -3.13 2.37
CA GLN A 117 2.50 -3.56 3.62
C GLN A 117 2.82 -2.55 4.71
N TYR A 118 1.78 -2.01 5.37
CA TYR A 118 1.93 -1.00 6.41
C TYR A 118 0.87 -1.15 7.50
N SER A 119 1.21 -0.68 8.71
CA SER A 119 0.37 -0.87 9.89
C SER A 119 0.12 0.44 10.66
N PRO A 120 -0.74 1.34 10.15
CA PRO A 120 -1.09 2.56 10.83
C PRO A 120 -2.03 2.29 12.02
N ARG A 121 -2.20 3.30 12.87
CA ARG A 121 -3.20 3.31 13.94
C ARG A 121 -4.51 3.82 13.36
N PHE A 122 -5.63 3.15 13.69
CA PHE A 122 -6.94 3.51 13.16
C PHE A 122 -7.49 4.83 13.71
N SER A 123 -7.13 5.19 14.94
CA SER A 123 -7.50 6.48 15.55
C SER A 123 -6.41 6.95 16.50
N SER A 124 -6.28 8.27 16.64
CA SER A 124 -5.47 8.91 17.67
C SER A 124 -6.19 8.95 19.03
N ALA A 125 -7.53 8.89 19.02
CA ALA A 125 -8.38 8.84 20.21
C ALA A 125 -8.49 7.40 20.75
N ALA A 126 -7.52 7.03 21.59
CA ALA A 126 -7.46 5.72 22.26
C ALA A 126 -8.72 5.40 23.11
N ILE A 127 -9.43 6.44 23.56
CA ILE A 127 -10.59 6.35 24.47
C ILE A 127 -11.82 5.74 23.77
N LEU A 128 -12.04 6.05 22.48
CA LEU A 128 -13.28 5.64 21.79
C LEU A 128 -13.09 4.39 20.92
N THR A 129 -11.93 4.25 20.29
CA THR A 129 -11.72 3.24 19.23
C THR A 129 -10.62 2.23 19.56
N GLY A 130 -9.89 2.44 20.66
CA GLY A 130 -8.75 1.62 21.06
C GLY A 130 -7.50 1.82 20.18
N ASN A 131 -6.34 1.41 20.71
CA ASN A 131 -5.03 1.56 20.04
C ASN A 131 -4.68 0.39 19.10
N LYS A 132 -5.68 -0.19 18.41
CA LYS A 132 -5.45 -1.35 17.56
C LYS A 132 -4.74 -0.93 16.26
N LYS A 133 -3.61 -1.57 15.97
CA LYS A 133 -2.94 -1.44 14.67
C LYS A 133 -3.70 -2.27 13.65
N MET A 134 -3.98 -1.67 12.50
CA MET A 134 -4.61 -2.34 11.38
C MET A 134 -3.53 -2.65 10.35
N ASN A 135 -3.51 -3.85 9.79
CA ASN A 135 -2.56 -4.21 8.73
C ASN A 135 -3.22 -3.92 7.38
N PHE A 136 -2.65 -3.01 6.61
CA PHE A 136 -3.10 -2.69 5.27
C PHE A 136 -2.08 -3.15 4.24
N ILE A 137 -2.60 -3.51 3.07
CA ILE A 137 -1.80 -3.87 1.90
C ILE A 137 -2.28 -2.99 0.76
N SER A 138 -1.34 -2.27 0.17
CA SER A 138 -1.54 -1.50 -1.04
C SER A 138 -0.88 -2.25 -2.19
N GLU A 139 -1.64 -2.59 -3.23
CA GLU A 139 -1.18 -3.44 -4.32
C GLU A 139 -1.33 -2.73 -5.67
N SER A 140 -0.36 -2.95 -6.55
CA SER A 140 -0.39 -2.49 -7.93
C SER A 140 0.27 -3.56 -8.80
N PHE A 141 -0.57 -4.38 -9.43
CA PHE A 141 -0.13 -5.43 -10.37
C PHE A 141 -0.47 -5.00 -11.79
N LEU A 142 0.45 -4.27 -12.40
CA LEU A 142 0.26 -3.73 -13.75
C LEU A 142 0.71 -4.69 -14.85
N GLY A 143 1.38 -5.80 -14.49
CA GLY A 143 2.02 -6.70 -15.45
C GLY A 143 3.32 -6.08 -15.96
N ARG A 144 4.38 -6.88 -16.04
CA ARG A 144 5.68 -6.46 -16.58
C ARG A 144 5.99 -7.28 -17.81
N GLU A 145 6.32 -6.60 -18.90
CA GLU A 145 6.92 -7.24 -20.06
C GLU A 145 8.29 -7.84 -19.65
N PRO A 146 8.63 -9.05 -20.09
CA PRO A 146 9.94 -9.63 -19.80
C PRO A 146 11.06 -8.69 -20.25
N SER A 147 12.16 -8.63 -19.50
CA SER A 147 13.34 -7.88 -19.94
C SER A 147 13.91 -8.51 -21.22
N LYS A 148 14.67 -7.74 -22.00
CA LYS A 148 15.29 -8.26 -23.25
C LYS A 148 16.15 -9.51 -23.01
N ALA A 149 16.86 -9.58 -21.88
CA ALA A 149 17.60 -10.77 -21.51
C ALA A 149 16.68 -11.97 -21.21
N SER A 150 15.56 -11.75 -20.51
CA SER A 150 14.61 -12.83 -20.27
C SER A 150 13.91 -13.28 -21.55
N CYS A 151 13.66 -12.35 -22.48
CA CYS A 151 13.15 -12.62 -23.81
C CYS A 151 14.09 -13.56 -24.57
N LEU A 152 15.36 -13.16 -24.66
CA LEU A 152 16.39 -13.95 -25.31
C LEU A 152 16.52 -15.34 -24.69
N ASP A 153 16.54 -15.46 -23.35
CA ASP A 153 16.61 -16.76 -22.67
C ASP A 153 15.38 -17.64 -22.98
N ARG A 154 14.16 -17.07 -22.96
CA ARG A 154 12.93 -17.81 -23.24
C ARG A 154 12.88 -18.32 -24.68
N VAL A 155 13.20 -17.46 -25.64
CA VAL A 155 13.23 -17.89 -27.04
C VAL A 155 14.36 -18.89 -27.28
N CYS A 156 15.51 -18.69 -26.64
CA CYS A 156 16.60 -19.67 -26.73
C CYS A 156 16.20 -21.05 -26.23
N ARG A 157 15.46 -21.14 -25.13
CA ARG A 157 14.93 -22.41 -24.62
C ARG A 157 13.99 -23.04 -25.64
N ALA A 158 13.05 -22.27 -26.20
CA ALA A 158 12.12 -22.78 -27.20
C ALA A 158 12.82 -23.29 -28.48
N ILE A 159 13.86 -22.59 -28.96
CA ILE A 159 14.65 -23.03 -30.12
C ILE A 159 15.44 -24.30 -29.82
N LYS A 160 16.04 -24.38 -28.63
CA LYS A 160 16.77 -25.59 -28.19
C LYS A 160 15.84 -26.80 -28.08
N ASP A 161 14.62 -26.61 -27.59
CA ASP A 161 13.60 -27.68 -27.51
C ASP A 161 13.21 -28.22 -28.90
N LEU A 162 13.38 -27.41 -29.96
CA LEU A 162 13.18 -27.80 -31.36
C LEU A 162 14.46 -28.30 -32.05
N GLY A 163 15.58 -28.41 -31.34
CA GLY A 163 16.86 -28.89 -31.86
C GLY A 163 17.72 -27.84 -32.59
N GLY A 164 17.41 -26.54 -32.44
CA GLY A 164 18.18 -25.44 -33.02
C GLY A 164 19.27 -24.88 -32.10
N ASP A 165 20.05 -23.92 -32.63
CA ASP A 165 21.09 -23.18 -31.90
C ASP A 165 20.79 -21.68 -31.81
N CYS A 166 21.26 -21.03 -30.74
CA CYS A 166 21.00 -19.64 -30.37
C CYS A 166 21.97 -18.60 -30.96
N GLN A 167 22.96 -19.02 -31.74
CA GLN A 167 24.08 -18.15 -32.17
C GLN A 167 23.70 -17.08 -33.21
N ASN A 168 22.65 -17.29 -34.01
CA ASN A 168 22.39 -16.51 -35.24
C ASN A 168 20.99 -15.86 -35.31
N HIS A 169 20.60 -15.07 -34.32
CA HIS A 169 19.24 -14.52 -34.29
C HIS A 169 19.20 -13.00 -34.24
N THR A 170 18.83 -12.38 -35.37
CA THR A 170 18.74 -10.92 -35.54
C THR A 170 17.32 -10.36 -35.29
N SER A 171 16.32 -11.22 -35.04
CA SER A 171 14.90 -10.82 -35.00
C SER A 171 14.08 -11.38 -33.83
N LEU A 172 14.69 -11.58 -32.66
CA LEU A 172 14.02 -12.24 -31.52
C LEU A 172 13.33 -11.33 -30.51
N ILE A 173 13.43 -10.01 -30.68
CA ILE A 173 12.94 -9.06 -29.67
C ILE A 173 11.67 -8.39 -30.22
N ASP A 174 10.53 -8.88 -29.75
CA ASP A 174 9.22 -8.22 -29.86
C ASP A 174 8.69 -7.93 -28.44
N ASN A 175 7.77 -6.97 -28.32
CA ASN A 175 7.17 -6.56 -27.05
C ASN A 175 6.37 -7.74 -26.44
N GLY A 176 7.04 -8.53 -25.58
CA GLY A 176 6.42 -9.63 -24.84
C GLY A 176 7.03 -11.02 -25.03
N CYS A 177 8.10 -11.17 -25.82
CA CYS A 177 8.65 -12.48 -26.20
C CYS A 177 9.73 -12.98 -25.23
#